data_AF-A0A9X8YMV8-F1
#
_entry.id   AF-A0A9X8YMV8-F1
#
_cell.length_a   1.000
_cell.length_b   1.000
_cell.length_c   1.000
_cell.angle_alpha   90.00
_cell.angle_beta   90.00
_cell.angle_gamma   90.00
#
_symmetry.space_group_name_H-M   'P 1'
#
loop_
_entity.id
_entity.type
_entity.pdbx_description
1 polymer ?
#
loop_
_entity_poly.entity_id
_entity_poly.type
_entity_poly.pdbx_seq_one_letter_code
_entity_poly.pdbx_strand_id
1 'polypeptide(L)'
;KPFVTQKVWFGDVSEVPLGVAKDASVTIPKGQMKNLKASYKLTQPTLEAPLAKNQVVGTIDFQLDGKTIEQHPLVAMQEVKEGNFFSRIWDMVMMKLSQWFGGIFG
;
A
#
# COMPACT_ATOMS: atom_id res chain seq x y z
N LYS A 1 13.26 -5.42 7.31
CA LYS A 1 13.41 -4.11 6.59
C LYS A 1 12.27 -4.00 5.60
N PRO A 2 11.66 -2.81 5.41
CA PRO A 2 10.63 -2.63 4.39
C PRO A 2 11.21 -2.88 2.99
N PHE A 3 10.45 -3.56 2.14
CA PHE A 3 10.84 -3.80 0.75
C PHE A 3 10.53 -2.58 -0.11
N VAL A 4 9.34 -2.00 0.07
CA VAL A 4 8.90 -0.78 -0.60
C VAL A 4 7.91 -0.04 0.31
N THR A 5 7.86 1.28 0.20
CA THR A 5 6.81 2.08 0.85
C THR A 5 5.81 2.51 -0.21
N GLN A 6 4.53 2.36 0.08
CA GLN A 6 3.45 2.74 -0.83
C GLN A 6 2.49 3.71 -0.18
N LYS A 7 1.92 4.62 -0.99
CA LYS A 7 0.93 5.57 -0.53
C LYS A 7 -0.39 4.86 -0.22
N VAL A 8 -0.97 5.18 0.93
CA VAL A 8 -2.31 4.71 1.32
C VAL A 8 -3.27 5.88 1.30
N TRP A 9 -4.43 5.63 0.73
CA TRP A 9 -5.56 6.55 0.71
C TRP A 9 -6.51 6.26 1.85
N PHE A 10 -7.14 7.31 2.36
CA PHE A 10 -8.13 7.23 3.44
C PHE A 10 -7.60 6.64 4.76
N GLY A 11 -6.28 6.50 4.90
CA GLY A 11 -5.63 6.01 6.11
C GLY A 11 -5.34 7.08 7.15
N ASP A 12 -5.11 6.65 8.39
CA ASP A 12 -4.52 7.45 9.46
C ASP A 12 -3.07 7.86 9.15
N VAL A 13 -2.39 7.04 8.34
CA VAL A 13 -1.08 7.33 7.74
C VAL A 13 -1.18 7.48 6.22
N SER A 14 -0.36 8.37 5.66
CA SER A 14 -0.29 8.59 4.21
C SER A 14 0.49 7.49 3.47
N GLU A 15 1.32 6.72 4.17
CA GLU A 15 2.21 5.73 3.59
C GLU A 15 2.30 4.48 4.46
N VAL A 16 2.36 3.32 3.82
CA VAL A 16 2.52 2.02 4.48
C VAL A 16 3.78 1.32 3.97
N PRO A 17 4.67 0.87 4.86
CA PRO A 17 5.75 -0.04 4.51
C PRO A 17 5.18 -1.41 4.15
N LEU A 18 5.53 -1.88 2.97
CA LEU A 18 5.21 -3.22 2.48
C LEU A 18 6.45 -4.11 2.55
N GLY A 19 6.22 -5.39 2.83
CA GLY A 19 7.27 -6.39 2.96
C GLY A 19 6.76 -7.80 2.75
N VAL A 20 7.58 -8.79 3.07
CA VAL A 20 7.21 -10.20 3.03
C VAL A 20 6.73 -10.65 4.42
N ALA A 21 5.67 -11.46 4.47
CA ALA A 21 5.06 -11.92 5.73
C ALA A 21 5.95 -12.88 6.53
N LYS A 22 6.76 -13.67 5.82
CA LYS A 22 7.75 -14.57 6.39
C LYS A 22 9.12 -14.07 5.95
N ASP A 23 10.10 -14.16 6.84
CA ASP A 23 11.51 -13.91 6.51
C ASP A 23 11.88 -14.77 5.29
N ALA A 24 11.74 -14.17 4.10
CA ALA A 24 12.03 -14.82 2.83
C ALA A 24 13.55 -14.91 2.75
N SER A 25 14.10 -15.89 3.46
CA SER A 25 15.48 -16.31 3.35
C SER A 25 15.60 -17.09 2.04
N VAL A 26 15.59 -16.35 0.93
CA VAL A 26 15.84 -16.93 -0.39
C VAL A 26 17.30 -17.35 -0.40
N THR A 27 17.54 -18.65 -0.49
CA THR A 27 18.90 -19.20 -0.54
C THR A 27 19.41 -19.01 -1.96
N ILE A 28 20.06 -17.88 -2.21
CA ILE A 28 20.60 -17.54 -3.53
C ILE A 28 22.03 -18.08 -3.65
N PRO A 29 22.37 -18.78 -4.76
CA PRO A 29 23.74 -19.17 -5.03
C PRO A 29 24.69 -17.96 -4.99
N LYS A 30 25.80 -18.12 -4.27
CA LYS A 30 26.80 -17.06 -4.06
C LYS A 30 27.29 -16.57 -5.43
N GLY A 31 26.99 -15.32 -5.78
CA GLY A 31 27.33 -14.70 -7.07
C GLY A 31 26.14 -14.28 -7.93
N GLN A 32 24.95 -14.87 -7.72
CA GLN A 32 23.75 -14.54 -8.50
C GLN A 32 22.90 -13.40 -7.91
N MET A 33 23.28 -12.86 -6.74
CA MET A 33 22.62 -11.68 -6.16
C MET A 33 22.60 -10.47 -7.10
N LYS A 34 23.59 -10.32 -8.00
CA LYS A 34 23.64 -9.21 -8.96
C LYS A 34 22.65 -9.35 -10.13
N ASN A 35 22.23 -10.57 -10.45
CA ASN A 35 21.28 -10.84 -11.54
C ASN A 35 19.84 -10.98 -11.05
N LEU A 36 19.63 -10.99 -9.73
CA LEU A 36 18.31 -11.02 -9.13
C LEU A 36 17.62 -9.67 -9.32
N LYS A 37 16.49 -9.68 -10.02
CA LYS A 37 15.57 -8.54 -10.09
C LYS A 37 14.34 -8.88 -9.26
N ALA A 38 14.02 -8.04 -8.28
CA ALA A 38 12.77 -8.15 -7.55
C ALA A 38 11.78 -7.14 -8.13
N SER A 39 10.67 -7.64 -8.64
CA SER A 39 9.53 -6.84 -9.07
C SER A 39 8.37 -7.09 -8.10
N TYR A 40 7.45 -6.15 -7.98
CA TYR A 40 6.24 -6.35 -7.20
C TYR A 40 5.03 -5.99 -8.03
N LYS A 41 3.94 -6.69 -7.78
CA LYS A 41 2.65 -6.48 -8.42
C LYS A 41 1.61 -6.30 -7.32
N LEU A 42 0.99 -5.14 -7.30
CA LEU A 42 -0.13 -4.89 -6.39
C LEU A 42 -1.40 -5.52 -6.97
N THR A 43 -2.24 -6.08 -6.10
CA THR A 43 -3.55 -6.60 -6.51
C THR A 43 -4.47 -5.48 -6.95
N GLN A 44 -4.33 -4.31 -6.31
CA GLN A 44 -5.08 -3.11 -6.61
C GLN A 44 -4.12 -1.98 -7.02
N PRO A 45 -4.51 -1.09 -7.95
CA PRO A 45 -3.67 0.02 -8.40
C PRO A 45 -3.42 1.05 -7.27
N THR A 46 -4.34 1.12 -6.31
CA THR A 46 -4.30 2.00 -5.14
C THR A 46 -4.48 1.18 -3.87
N LEU A 47 -3.80 1.59 -2.80
CA LEU A 47 -4.01 1.05 -1.46
C LEU A 47 -4.95 1.97 -0.70
N GLU A 48 -6.02 1.40 -0.16
CA GLU A 48 -7.01 2.11 0.62
C GLU A 48 -7.06 1.51 2.03
N ALA A 49 -7.22 2.36 3.03
CA ALA A 49 -7.50 1.93 4.39
C ALA A 49 -8.95 1.39 4.48
N PRO A 50 -9.25 0.50 5.45
CA PRO A 50 -8.36 -0.04 6.48
C PRO A 50 -7.45 -1.16 5.94
N LEU A 51 -6.18 -1.15 6.36
CA LEU A 51 -5.23 -2.24 6.11
C LEU A 51 -4.83 -2.91 7.42
N ALA A 52 -5.04 -4.21 7.53
CA ALA A 52 -4.56 -4.98 8.67
C ALA A 52 -3.06 -5.27 8.55
N LYS A 53 -2.37 -5.40 9.69
CA LYS A 53 -1.00 -5.89 9.71
C LYS A 53 -0.93 -7.30 9.11
N ASN A 54 0.06 -7.56 8.27
CA ASN A 54 0.24 -8.77 7.48
C ASN A 54 -0.86 -9.03 6.43
N GLN A 55 -1.71 -8.05 6.13
CA GLN A 55 -2.67 -8.18 5.04
C GLN A 55 -1.94 -8.25 3.70
N VAL A 56 -2.31 -9.23 2.88
CA VAL A 56 -1.78 -9.39 1.52
C VAL A 56 -2.35 -8.28 0.64
N VAL A 57 -1.45 -7.50 0.05
CA VAL A 57 -1.78 -6.38 -0.86
C VAL A 57 -1.24 -6.59 -2.27
N GLY A 58 -0.50 -7.67 -2.49
CA GLY A 58 0.08 -8.02 -3.77
C GLY A 58 1.03 -9.21 -3.69
N THR A 59 1.89 -9.30 -4.69
CA THR A 59 2.94 -10.32 -4.80
C THR A 59 4.28 -9.68 -5.16
N ILE A 60 5.36 -10.29 -4.68
CA ILE A 60 6.73 -10.00 -5.08
C ILE A 60 7.18 -11.13 -6.00
N ASP A 61 7.57 -10.77 -7.21
CA ASP A 61 8.13 -11.66 -8.21
C ASP A 61 9.65 -11.51 -8.22
N PHE A 62 10.35 -12.58 -7.84
CA PHE A 62 11.81 -12.65 -7.97
C PHE A 62 12.14 -13.22 -9.33
N GLN A 63 12.85 -12.43 -10.14
CA GLN A 63 13.28 -12.78 -11.48
C GLN A 63 14.79 -12.98 -11.50
N LEU A 64 15.23 -14.04 -12.17
CA LEU A 64 16.62 -14.33 -12.47
C LEU A 64 16.75 -14.55 -13.97
N ASP A 65 17.64 -13.81 -14.62
CA ASP A 65 17.85 -13.89 -16.08
C ASP A 65 16.54 -13.76 -16.90
N GLY A 66 15.60 -12.94 -16.40
CA GLY A 66 14.31 -12.66 -17.04
C GLY A 66 13.21 -13.70 -16.80
N LYS A 67 13.47 -14.75 -16.01
CA LYS A 67 12.46 -15.73 -15.61
C LYS A 67 12.09 -15.56 -14.13
N THR A 68 10.80 -15.56 -13.83
CA THR A 68 10.31 -15.59 -12.44
C THR A 68 10.68 -16.94 -11.80
N ILE A 69 11.52 -16.89 -10.78
CA ILE A 69 12.01 -18.07 -10.05
C ILE A 69 11.18 -18.34 -8.78
N GLU A 70 10.73 -17.28 -8.10
CA GLU A 70 9.94 -17.37 -6.88
C GLU A 70 8.92 -16.24 -6.80
N GLN A 71 7.78 -16.53 -6.16
CA GLN A 71 6.76 -15.54 -5.84
C GLN A 71 6.45 -15.59 -4.35
N HIS A 72 6.43 -14.42 -3.72
CA HIS A 72 6.11 -14.29 -2.29
C HIS A 72 4.96 -13.29 -2.11
N PRO A 73 4.08 -13.50 -1.11
CA PRO A 73 3.02 -12.54 -0.82
C PRO A 73 3.61 -11.23 -0.27
N LEU A 74 3.23 -10.11 -0.89
CA LEU A 74 3.53 -8.76 -0.41
C LEU A 74 2.47 -8.36 0.61
N VAL A 75 2.91 -8.04 1.83
CA VAL A 75 2.02 -7.72 2.93
C VAL A 75 2.32 -6.36 3.55
N ALA A 76 1.29 -5.75 4.14
CA ALA A 76 1.43 -4.55 4.95
C ALA A 76 2.18 -4.87 6.26
N MET A 77 3.29 -4.19 6.53
CA MET A 77 4.08 -4.44 7.73
C MET A 77 3.48 -3.82 9.00
N GLN A 78 2.58 -2.86 8.82
CA GLN A 78 1.87 -2.17 9.89
C GLN A 78 0.37 -2.13 9.60
N GLU A 79 -0.41 -1.95 10.65
CA GLU A 79 -1.83 -1.65 10.55
C GLU A 79 -2.01 -0.18 10.12
N VAL A 80 -2.97 0.07 9.23
CA VAL A 80 -3.41 1.41 8.81
C VAL A 80 -4.91 1.47 9.04
N LYS A 81 -5.33 2.32 9.96
CA LYS A 81 -6.75 2.51 10.26
C LYS A 81 -7.34 3.55 9.32
N GLU A 82 -8.66 3.58 9.22
CA GLU A 82 -9.32 4.68 8.52
C GLU A 82 -8.97 6.03 9.17
N GLY A 83 -8.60 6.98 8.35
CA GLY A 83 -8.18 8.31 8.78
C GLY A 83 -9.37 9.21 9.05
N ASN A 84 -9.29 9.97 10.15
CA ASN A 84 -10.29 10.99 10.49
C ASN A 84 -10.29 12.20 9.52
N PHE A 85 -9.41 12.21 8.52
CA PHE A 85 -9.29 13.23 7.50
C PHE A 85 -10.48 13.23 6.52
N PHE A 86 -11.05 12.06 6.21
CA PHE A 86 -12.24 11.97 5.34
C PHE A 86 -13.43 12.70 5.94
N SER A 87 -13.66 12.51 7.24
CA SER A 87 -14.73 13.21 7.97
C SER A 87 -14.56 14.73 7.92
N ARG A 88 -13.33 15.25 8.00
CA ARG A 88 -13.05 16.70 7.93
C ARG A 88 -13.27 17.28 6.55
N ILE A 89 -12.89 16.55 5.50
CA ILE A 89 -13.16 16.97 4.12
C ILE A 89 -14.66 16.98 3.87
N TRP A 90 -15.37 15.93 4.29
CA TRP A 90 -16.81 15.82 4.12
C TRP A 90 -17.56 16.95 4.83
N ASP A 91 -17.17 17.27 6.07
CA ASP A 91 -17.73 18.39 6.82
C ASP A 91 -17.48 19.73 6.12
N MET A 92 -16.28 19.94 5.57
CA MET A 92 -15.96 21.15 4.81
C MET A 92 -16.77 21.26 3.51
N VAL A 93 -16.97 20.14 2.79
CA VAL A 93 -17.82 20.09 1.60
C VAL A 93 -19.26 20.42 1.96
N MET A 94 -19.78 19.81 3.04
CA MET A 94 -21.15 20.05 3.49
C MET A 94 -21.37 21.50 3.94
N MET A 95 -20.42 22.09 4.65
CA MET A 95 -20.46 23.50 5.07
C MET A 95 -20.41 24.46 3.87
N LYS A 96 -19.57 24.20 2.88
CA LYS A 96 -19.51 25.04 1.67
C LYS A 96 -20.78 24.91 0.83
N LEU A 97 -21.32 23.70 0.75
CA LEU A 97 -22.57 23.44 0.04
C LEU A 97 -23.75 24.14 0.71
N SER A 98 -23.85 24.08 2.05
CA SER A 98 -24.91 24.76 2.80
C SER A 98 -24.79 26.29 2.74
N GLN A 99 -23.58 26.86 2.79
CA GLN A 99 -23.34 28.29 2.59
C GLN A 99 -23.76 28.75 1.19
N TRP A 100 -23.44 27.95 0.17
CA TRP A 100 -23.86 28.24 -1.20
C TRP A 100 -25.39 28.20 -1.30
N PHE A 101 -26.04 27.10 -0.92
CA PHE A 101 -27.51 26.97 -0.98
C PHE A 101 -28.27 28.01 -0.12
N GLY A 102 -27.77 28.36 1.06
CA GLY A 102 -28.38 29.37 1.91
C GLY A 102 -28.35 30.79 1.31
N GLY A 103 -27.37 31.09 0.44
CA GLY A 103 -27.24 32.40 -0.21
C GLY A 103 -28.00 32.55 -1.53
N ILE A 104 -28.46 31.46 -2.14
CA ILE A 104 -29.27 31.47 -3.40
C ILE A 104 -30.77 31.32 -3.15
N PHE A 105 -31.19 30.85 -1.97
CA PHE A 105 -32.61 30.66 -1.62
C PHE A 105 -33.09 31.51 -0.43
N GLY A 106 -32.24 32.44 0.04
CA GLY A 106 -32.54 33.41 1.10
C GLY A 106 -32.61 34.84 0.57
#